data_AF-A0A6G7PTI2-F1
#
_entry.id   AF-A0A6G7PTI2-F1
#
_cell.length_a   1.000
_cell.length_b   1.000
_cell.length_c   1.000
_cell.angle_alpha   90.00
_cell.angle_beta   90.00
_cell.angle_gamma   90.00
#
_symmetry.space_group_name_H-M   'P 1'
#
loop_
_entity.id
_entity.type
_entity.pdbx_description
1 polymer ?
#
loop_
_entity_poly.entity_id
_entity_poly.type
_entity_poly.pdbx_seq_one_letter_code
_entity_poly.pdbx_strand_id
1 'polypeptide(L)'
;MTAKDTKTGKILYKDERKYFEIGLDLDGYMRYGAWQIKEIVDLTLQPLKTQHERFFFVLNKGVEEAEVTVNVYYYISGKKGDLIYQKKKILSYKEPE
;
A
#
# COMPACT_ATOMS: atom_id res chain seq x y z
N MET A 1 -3.71 -0.29 -1.56
CA MET A 1 -4.61 0.01 -2.68
C MET A 1 -5.40 -1.26 -3.02
N THR A 2 -6.69 -1.13 -3.31
CA THR A 2 -7.55 -2.24 -3.75
C THR A 2 -8.31 -1.81 -4.99
N ALA A 3 -8.31 -2.64 -6.04
CA ALA A 3 -9.16 -2.49 -7.21
C ALA A 3 -10.23 -3.58 -7.22
N LYS A 4 -11.48 -3.21 -7.44
CA LYS A 4 -12.63 -4.12 -7.52
C LYS A 4 -13.41 -3.90 -8.80
N ASP A 5 -13.90 -4.97 -9.40
CA ASP A 5 -14.88 -4.88 -10.48
C ASP A 5 -16.19 -4.29 -9.95
N THR A 6 -16.75 -3.29 -10.61
CA THR A 6 -18.00 -2.63 -10.20
C THR A 6 -19.21 -3.54 -10.38
N LYS A 7 -19.19 -4.47 -11.35
CA LYS A 7 -20.32 -5.36 -11.65
C LYS A 7 -20.37 -6.55 -10.69
N THR A 8 -19.24 -7.21 -10.50
CA THR A 8 -19.17 -8.45 -9.69
C THR A 8 -18.73 -8.21 -8.25
N GLY A 9 -18.14 -7.06 -7.94
CA GLY A 9 -17.50 -6.80 -6.65
C GLY A 9 -16.22 -7.58 -6.41
N LYS A 10 -15.76 -8.38 -7.40
CA LYS A 10 -14.56 -9.21 -7.29
C LYS A 10 -13.32 -8.34 -7.15
N ILE A 11 -12.41 -8.71 -6.25
CA ILE A 11 -11.11 -8.05 -6.11
C ILE A 11 -10.27 -8.40 -7.34
N LEU A 12 -9.93 -7.38 -8.12
CA LEU A 12 -9.07 -7.50 -9.29
C LEU A 12 -7.60 -7.36 -8.91
N TYR A 13 -7.32 -6.51 -7.92
CA TYR A 13 -5.96 -6.25 -7.45
C TYR A 13 -5.97 -5.75 -6.01
N LYS A 14 -4.92 -6.12 -5.27
CA LYS A 14 -4.67 -5.63 -3.91
C LYS A 14 -3.17 -5.51 -3.72
N ASP A 15 -2.72 -4.34 -3.29
CA ASP A 15 -1.33 -4.08 -2.91
C ASP A 15 -1.29 -3.30 -1.60
N GLU A 16 -0.23 -3.50 -0.83
CA GLU A 16 0.01 -2.87 0.45
C GLU A 16 1.46 -2.39 0.54
N ARG A 17 1.62 -1.12 0.89
CA ARG A 17 2.92 -0.50 1.16
C ARG A 17 2.99 -0.14 2.63
N LYS A 18 4.15 -0.38 3.23
CA LYS A 18 4.42 -0.14 4.64
C LYS A 18 5.61 0.80 4.76
N TYR A 19 5.50 1.77 5.65
CA TYR A 19 6.54 2.77 5.91
C TYR A 19 6.78 2.80 7.41
N PHE A 20 7.91 2.25 7.83
CA PHE A 20 8.33 2.16 9.22
C PHE A 20 9.84 1.95 9.29
N GLU A 21 10.45 2.32 10.40
CA GLU A 21 11.86 2.05 10.65
C GLU A 21 12.06 0.57 10.94
N ILE A 22 13.12 -0.02 10.39
CA ILE A 22 13.55 -1.38 10.72
C ILE A 22 14.91 -1.34 11.40
N GLY A 23 15.05 -2.09 12.49
CA GLY A 23 16.33 -2.35 13.11
C GLY A 23 16.95 -3.62 12.54
N LEU A 24 18.24 -3.57 12.20
CA LEU A 24 19.02 -4.71 11.71
C LEU A 24 20.12 -5.09 12.70
N ASP A 25 20.40 -6.38 12.84
CA ASP A 25 21.61 -6.88 13.52
C ASP A 25 22.82 -6.95 12.58
N LEU A 26 23.96 -7.45 13.08
CA LEU A 26 25.22 -7.55 12.31
C LEU A 26 25.10 -8.44 11.07
N ASP A 27 24.18 -9.40 11.08
CA ASP A 27 23.96 -10.35 10.00
C ASP A 27 22.86 -9.86 9.04
N GLY A 28 22.31 -8.66 9.28
CA GLY A 28 21.25 -8.05 8.47
C GLY A 28 19.86 -8.59 8.75
N TYR A 29 19.65 -9.32 9.86
CA TYR A 29 18.32 -9.78 10.24
C TYR A 29 17.56 -8.69 11.00
N MET A 30 16.25 -8.60 10.71
CA MET A 30 15.37 -7.65 11.37
C MET A 30 15.21 -7.99 12.86
N ARG A 31 15.45 -7.01 13.72
CA ARG A 31 15.29 -7.10 15.17
C ARG A 31 14.40 -5.99 15.70
N TYR A 32 13.63 -6.30 16.73
CA TYR A 32 12.73 -5.36 17.40
C TYR A 32 13.21 -4.98 18.81
N GLY A 33 14.17 -5.72 19.38
CA GLY A 33 14.76 -5.40 20.67
C GLY A 33 15.90 -4.41 20.52
N ALA A 34 15.80 -3.23 21.15
CA ALA A 34 16.76 -2.13 21.02
C ALA A 34 18.23 -2.55 21.21
N TRP A 35 18.51 -3.47 22.13
CA TRP A 35 19.86 -3.97 22.43
C TRP A 35 20.49 -4.83 21.32
N GLN A 36 19.66 -5.39 20.43
CA GLN A 36 20.09 -6.26 19.34
C GLN A 36 20.32 -5.49 18.04
N ILE A 37 19.78 -4.27 17.95
CA ILE A 37 19.84 -3.42 16.76
C ILE A 37 21.22 -2.76 16.70
N LYS A 38 21.87 -2.88 15.54
CA LYS A 38 23.15 -2.22 15.23
C LYS A 38 22.97 -1.10 14.22
N GLU A 39 22.00 -1.24 13.34
CA GLU A 39 21.68 -0.24 12.33
C GLU A 39 20.17 -0.06 12.24
N ILE A 40 19.73 1.18 12.01
CA ILE A 40 18.34 1.52 11.75
C ILE A 40 18.24 1.95 10.29
N VAL A 41 17.39 1.27 9.54
CA VAL A 41 17.05 1.66 8.16
C VAL A 41 15.71 2.38 8.18
N ASP A 42 15.73 3.63 7.75
CA ASP A 42 14.56 4.47 7.66
C ASP A 42 13.80 4.22 6.34
N LEU A 43 12.69 3.48 6.43
CA LEU A 43 11.75 3.28 5.31
C LEU A 43 10.50 4.17 5.45
N THR A 44 10.56 5.19 6.31
CA THR A 44 9.42 6.09 6.55
C THR A 44 9.24 7.10 5.42
N LEU A 45 8.03 7.67 5.36
CA LEU A 45 7.76 8.81 4.51
C LEU A 45 8.49 10.03 5.08
N GLN A 46 9.46 10.53 4.34
CA GLN A 46 10.25 11.68 4.75
C GLN A 46 9.38 12.92 4.99
N PRO A 47 9.61 13.67 6.10
CA PRO A 47 8.79 14.81 6.46
C PRO A 47 8.83 15.90 5.39
N LEU A 48 7.67 16.52 5.16
CA LEU A 48 7.48 17.62 4.19
C LEU A 48 7.83 17.26 2.74
N LYS A 49 8.04 15.97 2.43
CA LYS A 49 8.30 15.51 1.06
C LYS A 49 7.07 14.78 0.53
N THR A 50 6.53 15.27 -0.59
CA THR A 50 5.51 14.53 -1.34
C THR A 50 6.14 13.34 -2.02
N GLN A 51 5.62 12.14 -1.76
CA GLN A 51 6.00 10.95 -2.50
C GLN A 51 4.94 10.62 -3.56
N HIS A 52 5.41 10.16 -4.71
CA HIS A 52 4.57 9.72 -5.81
C HIS A 52 4.75 8.22 -6.02
N GLU A 53 3.68 7.47 -5.84
CA GLU A 53 3.67 6.03 -6.08
C GLU A 53 2.89 5.67 -7.33
N ARG A 54 3.37 4.65 -8.03
CA ARG A 54 2.73 4.10 -9.23
C ARG A 54 2.33 2.66 -8.94
N PHE A 55 1.07 2.35 -9.17
CA PHE A 55 0.52 1.01 -9.07
C PHE A 55 0.17 0.52 -10.47
N PHE A 56 0.66 -0.66 -10.83
CA PHE A 56 0.37 -1.30 -12.10
C PHE A 56 -0.42 -2.58 -11.81
N PHE A 57 -1.55 -2.75 -12.49
CA PHE A 57 -2.36 -3.94 -12.41
C PHE A 57 -3.07 -4.18 -13.74
N VAL A 58 -3.36 -5.43 -14.03
CA VAL A 58 -3.97 -5.86 -15.29
C VAL A 58 -5.47 -6.06 -15.08
N LEU A 59 -6.27 -5.57 -16.04
CA LEU A 59 -7.70 -5.86 -16.11
C LEU A 59 -7.90 -7.08 -16.99
N ASN A 60 -8.66 -8.06 -16.50
CA ASN A 60 -9.00 -9.24 -17.30
C ASN A 60 -10.01 -8.87 -18.39
N LYS A 61 -10.03 -9.64 -19.49
CA LYS A 61 -11.03 -9.49 -20.56
C LYS A 61 -12.45 -9.55 -19.99
N GLY A 62 -13.31 -8.63 -20.44
CA GLY A 62 -14.69 -8.48 -19.96
C GLY A 62 -14.87 -7.59 -18.74
N VAL A 63 -13.80 -7.05 -18.14
CA VAL A 63 -13.89 -6.01 -17.10
C VAL A 63 -13.92 -4.63 -17.78
N GLU A 64 -15.10 -4.01 -17.80
CA GLU A 64 -15.29 -2.66 -18.35
C GLU A 64 -14.96 -1.56 -17.34
N GLU A 65 -15.15 -1.83 -16.05
CA GLU A 65 -15.00 -0.83 -15.00
C GLU A 65 -14.35 -1.41 -13.74
N ALA A 66 -13.46 -0.62 -13.15
CA ALA A 66 -12.79 -0.95 -11.90
C ALA A 66 -12.88 0.22 -10.92
N GLU A 67 -13.40 -0.06 -9.73
CA GLU A 67 -13.36 0.83 -8.59
C GLU A 67 -12.02 0.66 -7.87
N VAL A 68 -11.20 1.72 -7.90
CA VAL A 68 -9.94 1.79 -7.17
C VAL A 68 -10.13 2.56 -5.88
N THR A 69 -9.80 1.92 -4.77
CA THR A 69 -9.77 2.52 -3.43
C THR A 69 -8.36 2.49 -2.88
N VAL A 70 -7.87 3.66 -2.46
CA VAL A 70 -6.59 3.82 -1.76
C VAL A 70 -6.90 4.30 -0.35
N ASN A 71 -6.43 3.51 0.62
CA ASN A 71 -6.54 3.82 2.04
C ASN A 71 -5.14 4.03 2.59
N VAL A 72 -4.98 5.08 3.41
CA VAL A 72 -3.76 5.33 4.18
C VAL A 72 -4.12 5.15 5.64
N TYR A 73 -3.36 4.30 6.32
CA TYR A 73 -3.56 3.98 7.72
C TYR A 73 -2.35 4.44 8.53
N TYR A 74 -2.61 4.96 9.72
CA TYR A 74 -1.59 5.27 10.71
C TYR A 74 -1.69 4.29 11.88
N TYR A 75 -0.55 3.82 12.38
CA TYR A 75 -0.48 2.83 13.44
C TYR A 75 0.41 3.38 14.57
N ILE A 76 -0.19 3.66 15.72
CA ILE A 76 0.58 3.95 16.95
C ILE A 76 1.18 2.65 17.51
N SER A 77 0.48 1.52 17.32
CA SER A 77 0.96 0.18 17.66
C SER A 77 0.46 -0.83 16.63
N GLY A 78 1.13 -1.98 16.53
CA GLY A 78 0.78 -3.02 15.55
C GLY A 78 -0.61 -3.68 15.74
N LYS A 79 -1.36 -3.30 16.77
CA LYS A 79 -2.67 -3.90 17.09
C LYS A 79 -3.83 -3.32 16.28
N LYS A 80 -3.79 -2.02 15.98
CA LYS A 80 -4.88 -1.34 15.27
C LYS A 80 -4.34 -0.17 14.46
N GLY A 81 -4.81 -0.06 13.22
CA GLY A 81 -4.54 1.07 12.34
C GLY A 81 -5.75 1.98 12.23
N ASP A 82 -5.53 3.27 12.35
CA ASP A 82 -6.53 4.30 12.15
C ASP A 82 -6.48 4.76 10.69
N LEU A 83 -7.64 4.74 10.01
CA LEU A 83 -7.76 5.24 8.65
C LEU A 83 -7.65 6.77 8.67
N ILE A 84 -6.53 7.30 8.17
CA ILE A 84 -6.27 8.75 8.17
C ILE A 84 -6.61 9.41 6.83
N TYR A 85 -6.65 8.63 5.76
CA TYR A 85 -7.04 9.13 4.44
C TYR A 85 -7.62 8.01 3.58
N GLN A 86 -8.63 8.36 2.78
CA GLN A 86 -9.19 7.49 1.78
C GLN A 86 -9.44 8.27 0.50
N LYS A 87 -9.11 7.66 -0.63
CA LYS A 87 -9.47 8.16 -1.95
C LYS A 87 -10.03 7.02 -2.78
N LYS A 88 -11.14 7.29 -3.46
CA LYS A 88 -11.83 6.35 -4.32
C LYS A 88 -11.97 6.96 -5.72
N LYS A 89 -11.78 6.14 -6.75
CA LYS A 89 -11.93 6.53 -8.15
C LYS A 89 -12.41 5.34 -8.96
N ILE A 90 -13.37 5.57 -9.85
CA ILE A 90 -13.81 4.58 -10.84
C ILE A 90 -13.00 4.81 -12.11
N LEU A 91 -12.45 3.73 -12.65
CA LEU A 91 -11.75 3.69 -13.92
C LEU A 91 -12.61 2.91 -14.91
N SER A 92 -13.07 3.56 -15.96
CA SER A 92 -13.77 2.89 -17.07
C SER A 92 -12.77 2.65 -18.20
N TYR A 93 -12.71 1.42 -18.68
CA TYR A 93 -11.88 1.02 -19.82
C TYR A 93 -12.81 0.53 -20.93
N LYS A 94 -12.78 1.23 -22.08
CA LYS A 94 -13.35 0.71 -23.32
C LYS A 94 -12.22 -0.01 -24.05
N GLU A 95 -12.38 -1.30 -24.33
CA GLU A 95 -11.46 -1.98 -25.26
C GLU A 95 -11.45 -1.19 -26.58
N PRO A 96 -10.29 -0.80 -27.10
CA PRO A 96 -10.21 -0.25 -28.45
C PRO A 96 -10.62 -1.36 -29.43
N GLU A 97 -11.57 -1.04 -30.32
CA GLU A 97 -12.04 -1.90 -31.41
C GLU A 97 -10.92 -2.34 -32.36
#